data_AF-A0A435Y0U5-F1
#
_entry.id   AF-A0A435Y0U5-F1
#
_cell.length_a   1.000
_cell.length_b   1.000
_cell.length_c   1.000
_cell.angle_alpha   90.00
_cell.angle_beta   90.00
_cell.angle_gamma   90.00
#
_symmetry.space_group_name_H-M   'P 1'
#
loop_
_entity.id
_entity.type
_entity.pdbx_description
1 polymer ?
#
loop_
_entity_poly.entity_id
_entity_poly.type
_entity_poly.pdbx_seq_one_letter_code
_entity_poly.pdbx_strand_id
1 'polypeptide(L)'
;MKLFDCPHCGHRIYFENAQCLNCGNPVLYEPEHACFALASADGIFQCTNADECACNWMAEPGHAFCRACALNQLIPDLSVDGNRRRWIRVEAAKKRAIYSLLAFGLPVAPKQNPADEIGLA
;
A
#
# COMPACT_ATOMS: atom_id res chain seq x y z
N MET A 1 -13.67 -7.18 -8.91
CA MET A 1 -13.10 -5.89 -8.47
C MET A 1 -13.92 -5.42 -7.29
N LYS A 2 -13.34 -5.39 -6.08
CA LYS A 2 -14.03 -4.87 -4.88
C LYS A 2 -14.16 -3.36 -5.02
N LEU A 3 -15.33 -2.84 -4.71
CA LEU A 3 -15.56 -1.41 -4.60
C LEU A 3 -15.33 -0.99 -3.13
N PHE A 4 -14.72 0.16 -2.92
CA PHE A 4 -14.41 0.68 -1.58
C PHE A 4 -15.17 1.98 -1.33
N ASP A 5 -15.46 2.27 -0.06
CA ASP A 5 -16.21 3.47 0.32
C ASP A 5 -15.39 4.31 1.28
N CYS A 6 -15.52 5.64 1.16
CA CYS A 6 -14.88 6.58 2.06
C CYS A 6 -15.45 6.42 3.47
N PRO A 7 -14.61 6.19 4.51
CA PRO A 7 -15.07 5.99 5.87
C PRO A 7 -15.75 7.22 6.50
N HIS A 8 -15.59 8.41 5.91
CA HIS A 8 -16.19 9.65 6.40
C HIS A 8 -17.51 10.01 5.71
N CYS A 9 -17.60 9.90 4.38
CA CYS A 9 -18.78 10.37 3.63
C CYS A 9 -19.50 9.28 2.82
N GLY A 10 -19.01 8.04 2.82
CA GLY A 10 -19.60 6.93 2.07
C GLY A 10 -19.43 7.01 0.54
N HIS A 11 -18.75 8.05 0.02
CA HIS A 11 -18.51 8.15 -1.42
C HIS A 11 -17.57 7.04 -1.90
N ARG A 12 -17.80 6.55 -3.11
CA ARG A 12 -16.99 5.50 -3.73
C ARG A 12 -15.54 5.99 -3.92
N ILE A 13 -14.59 5.17 -3.53
CA ILE A 13 -13.15 5.43 -3.72
C ILE A 13 -12.50 4.27 -4.46
N TYR A 14 -11.51 4.61 -5.29
CA TYR A 14 -10.71 3.63 -6.02
C TYR A 14 -9.49 3.22 -5.19
N PHE A 15 -8.98 2.03 -5.49
CA PHE A 15 -7.92 1.39 -4.71
C PHE A 15 -6.63 2.21 -4.59
N GLU A 16 -6.32 3.03 -5.59
CA GLU A 16 -5.12 3.88 -5.60
C GLU A 16 -5.35 5.27 -4.99
N ASN A 17 -6.57 5.62 -4.60
CA ASN A 17 -6.81 6.93 -4.02
C ASN A 17 -6.17 7.03 -2.62
N ALA A 18 -5.43 8.11 -2.39
CA ALA A 18 -4.94 8.52 -1.06
C ALA A 18 -5.81 9.61 -0.42
N GLN A 19 -6.86 10.06 -1.13
CA GLN A 19 -7.81 11.07 -0.70
C GLN A 19 -9.17 10.78 -1.30
N CYS A 20 -10.24 11.03 -0.55
CA CYS A 20 -11.59 10.98 -1.09
C CYS A 20 -11.83 12.15 -2.05
N LEU A 21 -12.17 11.86 -3.30
CA LEU A 21 -12.44 12.87 -4.33
C LEU A 21 -13.73 13.68 -4.11
N ASN A 22 -14.58 13.28 -3.14
CA ASN A 22 -15.81 13.98 -2.81
C ASN A 22 -15.66 14.90 -1.57
N CYS A 23 -15.12 14.39 -0.46
CA CYS A 23 -15.02 15.17 0.79
C CYS A 23 -13.60 15.69 1.08
N GLY A 24 -12.59 15.32 0.30
CA GLY A 24 -11.21 15.79 0.48
C GLY A 24 -10.46 15.18 1.67
N ASN A 25 -11.07 14.29 2.46
CA ASN A 25 -10.36 13.63 3.55
C ASN A 25 -9.25 12.69 3.03
N PRO A 26 -8.02 12.77 3.55
CA PRO A 26 -6.97 11.79 3.28
C PRO A 26 -7.38 10.41 3.82
N VAL A 27 -7.11 9.38 3.05
CA VAL A 27 -7.48 8.00 3.37
C VAL A 27 -6.31 7.06 3.12
N LEU A 28 -6.21 6.03 3.94
CA LEU A 28 -5.23 4.96 3.80
C LEU A 28 -5.95 3.62 3.69
N TYR A 29 -5.48 2.79 2.78
CA TYR A 29 -5.92 1.41 2.64
C TYR A 29 -5.37 0.57 3.79
N GLU A 30 -6.28 -0.10 4.48
CA GLU A 30 -5.99 -1.00 5.58
C GLU A 30 -6.11 -2.44 5.06
N PRO A 31 -5.00 -3.21 5.05
CA PRO A 31 -4.94 -4.49 4.35
C PRO A 31 -5.65 -5.64 5.07
N GLU A 32 -5.78 -5.60 6.40
CA GLU A 32 -6.32 -6.70 7.20
C GLU A 32 -7.85 -6.84 7.05
N HIS A 33 -8.58 -5.73 7.08
CA HIS A 33 -10.03 -5.68 6.87
C HIS A 33 -10.41 -5.35 5.41
N ALA A 34 -9.41 -5.08 4.57
CA ALA A 34 -9.57 -4.69 3.18
C ALA A 34 -10.55 -3.51 3.02
N CYS A 35 -10.30 -2.43 3.75
CA CYS A 35 -11.10 -1.21 3.75
C CYS A 35 -10.19 0.04 3.72
N PHE A 36 -10.80 1.23 3.79
CA PHE A 36 -10.05 2.47 3.97
C PHE A 36 -10.32 3.05 5.35
N ALA A 37 -9.27 3.57 5.97
CA ALA A 37 -9.32 4.36 7.19
C ALA A 37 -9.01 5.84 6.88
N LEU A 38 -9.45 6.74 7.75
CA LEU A 38 -9.00 8.13 7.71
C LEU A 38 -7.55 8.21 8.15
N ALA A 39 -6.72 8.93 7.42
CA ALA A 39 -5.31 9.08 7.79
C ALA A 39 -5.13 9.83 9.12
N SER A 40 -6.15 10.58 9.56
CA SER A 40 -6.18 11.32 10.83
C SER A 40 -6.70 10.52 12.01
N ALA A 41 -7.09 9.25 11.83
CA ALA A 41 -7.59 8.43 12.93
C ALA A 41 -6.44 7.91 13.80
N ASP A 42 -6.71 7.75 15.10
CA ASP A 42 -5.73 7.24 16.05
C ASP A 42 -5.28 5.81 15.70
N GLY A 43 -4.00 5.53 15.90
CA GLY A 43 -3.41 4.21 15.62
C GLY A 43 -3.21 3.92 14.12
N ILE A 44 -3.47 4.88 13.24
CA ILE A 44 -3.18 4.78 11.81
C ILE A 44 -1.77 5.31 11.53
N PHE A 45 -0.91 4.46 10.98
CA PHE A 45 0.46 4.82 10.59
C PHE A 45 0.59 4.85 9.07
N GLN A 46 1.10 5.94 8.53
CA GLN A 46 1.33 6.06 7.09
C GLN A 46 2.65 5.38 6.70
N CYS A 47 2.64 4.66 5.57
CA CYS A 47 3.87 4.12 5.00
C CYS A 47 4.84 5.25 4.62
N THR A 48 6.12 5.10 4.96
CA THR A 48 7.19 6.07 4.61
C THR A 48 7.27 6.33 3.10
N ASN A 49 6.96 5.33 2.26
CA ASN A 49 6.96 5.49 0.81
C ASN A 49 5.71 6.21 0.25
N ALA A 50 4.86 6.79 1.10
CA ALA A 50 3.70 7.55 0.64
C ALA A 50 4.11 8.70 -0.28
N ASP A 51 5.10 9.49 0.13
CA ASP A 51 5.61 10.63 -0.65
C ASP A 51 6.47 10.18 -1.82
N GLU A 52 7.11 9.01 -1.70
CA GLU A 52 8.10 8.57 -2.66
C GLU A 52 7.49 7.81 -3.86
N CYS A 53 6.54 6.90 -3.59
CA CYS A 53 5.91 6.03 -4.61
C CYS A 53 4.38 6.14 -4.67
N ALA A 54 3.79 7.20 -4.10
CA ALA A 54 2.34 7.36 -3.98
C ALA A 54 1.70 6.15 -3.27
N CYS A 55 2.36 5.65 -2.21
CA CYS A 55 1.80 4.62 -1.37
C CYS A 55 0.64 5.17 -0.55
N ASN A 56 -0.50 4.48 -0.61
CA ASN A 56 -1.71 4.84 0.15
C ASN A 56 -2.07 3.75 1.16
N TRP A 57 -1.15 2.86 1.53
CA TRP A 57 -1.43 1.78 2.49
C TRP A 57 -0.95 2.17 3.89
N MET A 58 -1.69 1.70 4.89
CA MET A 58 -1.30 1.77 6.29
C MET A 58 -0.09 0.86 6.58
N ALA A 59 0.81 1.34 7.42
CA ALA A 59 1.87 0.56 8.04
C ALA A 59 1.41 -0.01 9.39
N GLU A 60 1.98 -1.15 9.77
CA GLU A 60 1.72 -1.74 11.09
C GLU A 60 2.38 -0.90 12.20
N PRO A 61 1.85 -0.90 13.42
CA PRO A 61 2.44 -0.17 14.54
C PRO A 61 3.92 -0.56 14.75
N GLY A 62 4.80 0.43 14.79
CA GLY A 62 6.25 0.22 14.93
C GLY A 62 6.99 -0.09 13.62
N HIS A 63 6.29 -0.17 12.48
CA HIS A 63 6.89 -0.39 11.17
C HIS A 63 6.90 0.88 10.31
N ALA A 64 8.03 1.15 9.65
CA ALA A 64 8.16 2.30 8.75
C ALA A 64 7.46 2.09 7.40
N PHE A 65 7.29 0.84 6.98
CA PHE A 65 6.73 0.48 5.67
C PHE A 65 5.48 -0.38 5.83
N CYS A 66 4.51 -0.20 4.93
CA CYS A 66 3.38 -1.12 4.83
C CYS A 66 3.84 -2.50 4.35
N ARG A 67 2.98 -3.51 4.56
CA ARG A 67 3.21 -4.91 4.17
C ARG A 67 3.67 -5.09 2.71
N ALA A 68 3.21 -4.23 1.79
CA ALA A 68 3.62 -4.25 0.40
C ALA A 68 4.98 -3.59 0.14
N CYS A 69 5.24 -2.43 0.75
CA CYS A 69 6.51 -1.71 0.60
C CYS A 69 7.66 -2.42 1.31
N ALA A 70 7.38 -3.15 2.40
CA ALA A 70 8.36 -3.95 3.13
C ALA A 70 8.98 -5.08 2.29
N LEU A 71 8.35 -5.48 1.17
CA LEU A 71 8.90 -6.48 0.24
C LEU A 71 9.95 -5.91 -0.72
N ASN A 72 10.16 -4.59 -0.74
CA ASN A 72 11.17 -3.99 -1.60
C ASN A 72 12.55 -4.17 -0.97
N GLN A 73 13.37 -5.05 -1.53
CA GLN A 73 14.79 -5.17 -1.17
C GLN A 73 15.64 -4.06 -1.81
N LEU A 74 15.22 -3.57 -2.97
CA LEU A 74 15.88 -2.50 -3.72
C LEU A 74 14.83 -1.63 -4.40
N ILE A 75 15.03 -0.31 -4.36
CA ILE A 75 14.26 0.66 -5.14
C ILE A 75 15.17 1.27 -6.21
N PRO A 76 14.62 1.79 -7.32
CA PRO A 76 15.45 2.45 -8.32
C PRO A 76 16.07 3.74 -7.77
N ASP A 77 17.21 4.14 -8.32
CA ASP A 77 17.84 5.43 -8.02
C ASP A 77 16.90 6.58 -8.42
N LEU A 78 16.42 7.33 -7.41
CA LEU A 78 15.45 8.40 -7.58
C LEU A 78 16.08 9.72 -8.05
N SER A 79 17.41 9.82 -8.09
CA SER A 79 18.12 10.96 -8.70
C SER A 79 18.03 10.96 -10.22
N VAL A 80 17.76 9.80 -10.84
CA VAL A 80 17.59 9.66 -12.28
C VAL A 80 16.17 10.02 -12.69
N ASP A 81 16.05 10.93 -13.66
CA ASP A 81 14.75 11.39 -14.14
C ASP A 81 13.85 10.23 -14.62
N GLY A 82 12.56 10.33 -14.30
CA GLY A 82 11.55 9.34 -14.66
C GLY A 82 11.55 8.04 -13.85
N ASN A 83 12.59 7.72 -13.07
CA ASN A 83 12.61 6.50 -12.24
C ASN A 83 11.50 6.49 -11.19
N ARG A 84 11.26 7.64 -10.54
CA ARG A 84 10.14 7.81 -9.60
C ARG A 84 8.79 7.43 -10.23
N ARG A 85 8.50 7.94 -11.44
CA ARG A 85 7.25 7.64 -12.17
C ARG A 85 7.13 6.16 -12.52
N ARG A 86 8.24 5.53 -12.94
CA ARG A 86 8.27 4.09 -13.24
C ARG A 86 8.03 3.27 -11.98
N TRP A 87 8.63 3.67 -10.87
CA TRP A 87 8.46 2.99 -9.59
C TRP A 87 7.03 3.08 -9.08
N ILE A 88 6.38 4.25 -9.15
CA ILE A 88 4.94 4.41 -8.83
C ILE A 88 4.09 3.38 -9.59
N ARG A 89 4.35 3.18 -10.89
CA ARG A 89 3.61 2.22 -11.71
C ARG A 89 3.84 0.76 -11.26
N VAL A 90 5.08 0.41 -10.95
CA VAL A 90 5.43 -0.93 -10.44
C VAL A 90 4.78 -1.17 -9.07
N GLU A 91 4.85 -0.21 -8.16
CA GLU A 91 4.24 -0.31 -6.83
C GLU A 91 2.71 -0.42 -6.92
N ALA A 92 2.06 0.31 -7.81
CA ALA A 92 0.63 0.18 -8.02
C ALA A 92 0.23 -1.23 -8.50
N ALA A 93 1.00 -1.83 -9.42
CA ALA A 93 0.77 -3.19 -9.88
C ALA A 93 1.05 -4.23 -8.78
N LYS A 94 2.17 -4.08 -8.05
CA LYS A 94 2.54 -4.94 -6.92
C LYS A 94 1.49 -4.91 -5.82
N LYS A 95 1.00 -3.73 -5.42
CA LYS A 95 -0.06 -3.60 -4.41
C LYS A 95 -1.36 -4.31 -4.82
N ARG A 96 -1.74 -4.26 -6.11
CA ARG A 96 -2.89 -5.05 -6.61
C ARG A 96 -2.65 -6.56 -6.50
N ALA A 97 -1.45 -7.04 -6.84
CA ALA A 97 -1.11 -8.45 -6.70
C ALA A 97 -1.16 -8.90 -5.24
N ILE A 98 -0.57 -8.11 -4.33
CA ILE A 98 -0.58 -8.38 -2.89
C ILE A 98 -2.00 -8.35 -2.33
N TYR A 99 -2.81 -7.37 -2.72
CA TYR A 99 -4.24 -7.35 -2.39
C TYR A 99 -4.95 -8.65 -2.76
N SER A 100 -4.70 -9.17 -3.98
CA SER A 100 -5.28 -10.44 -4.40
C SER A 100 -4.78 -11.62 -3.56
N LEU A 101 -3.48 -11.69 -3.24
CA LEU A 101 -2.94 -12.72 -2.37
C LEU A 101 -3.60 -12.70 -0.98
N LEU A 102 -3.73 -11.52 -0.37
CA LEU A 102 -4.40 -11.34 0.92
C LEU A 102 -5.87 -11.76 0.85
N ALA A 103 -6.58 -11.38 -0.23
CA ALA A 103 -7.97 -11.76 -0.44
C ALA A 103 -8.17 -13.28 -0.59
N PHE A 104 -7.14 -14.00 -1.04
CA PHE A 104 -7.13 -15.48 -1.11
C PHE A 104 -6.61 -16.15 0.16
N GLY A 105 -6.27 -15.38 1.20
CA GLY A 105 -5.69 -15.92 2.43
C GLY A 105 -4.28 -16.48 2.25
N LEU A 106 -3.56 -16.06 1.20
CA LEU A 106 -2.20 -16.51 0.93
C LEU A 106 -1.18 -15.69 1.73
N PRO A 107 -0.08 -16.31 2.19
CA PRO A 107 0.93 -15.62 2.97
C PRO A 107 1.63 -14.55 2.13
N VAL A 108 1.67 -13.33 2.68
CA VAL A 108 2.46 -12.21 2.15
C VAL A 108 3.50 -11.85 3.21
N ALA A 109 4.70 -12.38 3.03
CA ALA A 109 5.86 -12.14 3.87
C ALA A 109 7.13 -12.20 2.99
N PRO A 110 8.19 -11.44 3.33
CA PRO A 110 9.45 -11.51 2.60
C PRO A 110 10.14 -12.86 2.80
N LYS A 111 10.96 -13.28 1.82
CA LYS A 111 11.94 -14.35 2.05
C LYS A 111 12.93 -13.93 3.14
N GLN A 112 13.35 -14.87 3.98
CA GLN A 112 14.40 -14.62 4.98
C GLN A 112 15.78 -14.86 4.37
N ASN A 113 15.89 -15.85 3.48
CA ASN A 113 17.09 -16.16 2.72
C ASN A 113 16.76 -16.37 1.23
N PRO A 114 17.71 -16.12 0.31
CA PRO A 114 17.51 -16.35 -1.12
C PRO A 114 17.13 -17.79 -1.49
N ALA A 115 17.57 -18.76 -0.69
CA ALA A 115 17.30 -20.18 -0.90
C ALA A 115 15.92 -20.63 -0.40
N ASP A 116 15.16 -19.76 0.27
CA ASP A 116 13.85 -20.10 0.80
C ASP A 116 12.88 -20.41 -0.34
N GLU A 117 12.19 -21.56 -0.24
CA GLU A 117 11.14 -21.98 -1.17
C GLU A 117 9.82 -21.21 -0.93
N ILE A 118 9.69 -20.58 0.25
CA ILE A 118 8.52 -19.81 0.68
C ILE A 118 8.87 -18.34 0.90
N GLY A 119 7.90 -17.45 0.71
CA GLY A 119 8.09 -16.00 0.83
C GLY A 119 8.18 -15.29 -0.52
N LEU A 120 7.90 -14.00 -0.51
CA LEU A 120 7.91 -13.11 -1.67
C LEU A 120 9.22 -12.32 -1.71
N ALA A 121 9.67 -12.02 -2.94
CA ALA A 121 10.93 -11.33 -3.27
C ALA A 121 12.19 -12.12 -2.90
#